data_AF-A0A2Z6NIL1-F1
#
_entry.id   AF-A0A2Z6NIL1-F1
#
_cell.length_a   1.000
_cell.length_b   1.000
_cell.length_c   1.000
_cell.angle_alpha   90.00
_cell.angle_beta   90.00
_cell.angle_gamma   90.00
#
_symmetry.space_group_name_H-M   'P 1'
#
loop_
_entity.id
_entity.type
_entity.pdbx_description
1 polymer ?
#
loop_
_entity_poly.entity_id
_entity_poly.type
_entity_poly.pdbx_seq_one_letter_code
_entity_poly.pdbx_strand_id
1 'polypeptide(L)' 'MGRNGKYKWKSSFHCSSSHSGRNSQPPKEFISFITRLFMFDPIVVTSGQTFERLAVKISIELKFSPELEDGTDPISK' A
#
# COMPACT_ATOMS: atom_id res chain seq x y z
N MET A 1 54.97 -11.20 4.43
CA MET A 1 54.13 -12.30 3.91
C MET A 1 53.05 -12.59 4.92
N GLY A 2 51.76 -12.55 4.55
CA GLY A 2 50.66 -12.75 5.50
C GLY A 2 49.29 -12.43 4.90
N ARG A 3 48.98 -13.03 3.75
CA ARG A 3 47.62 -13.07 3.20
C ARG A 3 46.92 -14.24 3.89
N ASN A 4 45.76 -14.04 4.51
CA ASN A 4 44.67 -15.02 4.71
C ASN A 4 43.58 -14.48 5.65
N GLY A 5 42.38 -14.24 5.12
CA GLY A 5 41.19 -13.91 5.91
C GLY A 5 39.95 -13.85 5.05
N LYS A 6 39.19 -14.94 5.02
CA LYS A 6 38.01 -15.15 4.18
C LYS A 6 36.93 -14.12 4.50
N TYR A 7 36.50 -13.35 3.51
CA TYR A 7 35.35 -12.44 3.60
C TYR A 7 34.07 -13.25 3.79
N LYS A 8 33.71 -13.49 5.06
CA LYS A 8 32.36 -13.89 5.45
C LYS A 8 31.53 -12.62 5.57
N TRP A 9 30.63 -12.38 4.60
CA TRP A 9 29.56 -11.40 4.76
C TRP A 9 28.65 -11.83 5.90
N LYS A 10 28.98 -11.43 7.12
CA LYS A 10 28.06 -11.45 8.26
C LYS A 10 27.29 -10.13 8.20
N SER A 11 26.30 -10.05 7.32
CA SER A 11 25.27 -9.04 7.46
C SER A 11 24.33 -9.52 8.56
N SER A 12 24.69 -9.24 9.81
CA SER A 12 23.71 -9.23 10.89
C SER A 12 22.80 -8.05 10.60
N PHE A 13 21.61 -8.31 10.04
CA PHE A 13 20.55 -7.30 10.02
C PHE A 13 20.16 -7.03 11.47
N HIS A 14 20.86 -6.09 12.10
CA HIS A 14 20.40 -5.45 13.32
C HIS A 14 19.21 -4.58 12.92
N CYS A 15 18.01 -5.18 12.92
CA CYS A 15 16.78 -4.41 13.00
C CYS A 15 16.72 -3.79 14.39
N SER A 16 17.45 -2.69 14.59
CA SER A 16 17.32 -1.86 15.77
C SER A 16 15.93 -1.24 15.76
N SER A 17 15.04 -1.78 16.59
CA SER A 17 13.78 -1.12 16.97
C SER A 17 14.10 0.13 17.78
N SER A 18 14.43 1.20 17.08
CA SER A 18 14.50 2.55 17.63
C SER A 18 13.96 3.52 16.59
N HIS A 19 12.65 3.44 16.34
CA HIS A 19 11.91 4.49 15.65
C HIS A 19 11.08 5.28 16.68
N SER A 20 11.77 6.07 17.51
CA SER A 20 11.16 7.27 18.07
C SER A 20 11.23 8.37 17.00
N GLY A 21 10.29 8.36 16.05
CA GLY A 21 10.25 9.40 15.02
C GLY A 21 9.32 9.09 13.85
N ARG A 22 8.15 9.74 13.84
CA ARG A 22 7.19 9.88 12.73
C ARG A 22 6.40 8.63 12.38
N ASN A 23 5.09 8.77 12.38
CA ASN A 23 4.12 7.81 11.86
C ASN A 23 4.58 7.31 10.47
N SER A 24 5.18 6.13 10.42
CA SER A 24 5.61 5.44 9.20
C SER A 24 4.42 4.78 8.49
N GLN A 25 3.25 5.42 8.53
CA GLN A 25 2.11 4.93 7.79
C GLN A 25 2.42 5.08 6.30
N PRO A 26 2.14 4.06 5.48
CA PRO A 26 2.33 4.18 4.04
C PRO A 26 1.50 5.38 3.54
N PRO A 27 1.96 6.06 2.47
CA PRO A 27 1.18 7.10 1.83
C PRO A 27 -0.26 6.64 1.59
N LYS A 28 -1.21 7.55 1.81
CA LYS A 28 -2.65 7.25 1.78
C LYS A 28 -3.10 6.67 0.43
N GLU A 29 -2.37 7.01 -0.64
CA GLU A 29 -2.58 6.53 -2.01
C GLU A 29 -2.34 5.01 -2.17
N PHE A 30 -1.57 4.39 -1.27
CA PHE A 30 -1.32 2.94 -1.30
C PHE A 30 -2.26 2.15 -0.39
N ILE A 31 -3.19 2.84 0.26
CA ILE A 31 -4.18 2.26 1.16
C ILE A 31 -5.53 2.26 0.44
N SER A 32 -6.19 1.11 0.41
CA SER A 32 -7.55 0.98 -0.11
C SER A 32 -8.51 1.83 0.72
N PHE A 33 -9.35 2.62 0.05
CA PHE A 33 -10.38 3.41 0.72
C PHE A 33 -11.37 2.54 1.49
N ILE A 34 -11.71 1.36 0.95
CA ILE A 34 -12.72 0.46 1.53
C ILE A 34 -12.14 -0.32 2.73
N THR A 35 -10.99 -0.97 2.55
CA THR A 35 -10.43 -1.87 3.57
C THR A 35 -9.49 -1.17 4.55
N ARG A 36 -9.05 0.06 4.24
CA ARG A 36 -7.98 0.76 4.97
C ARG A 36 -6.68 -0.06 5.10
N LEU A 37 -6.50 -1.03 4.21
CA LEU A 37 -5.32 -1.89 4.12
C LEU A 37 -4.50 -1.55 2.88
N PHE A 38 -3.25 -2.02 2.87
CA PHE A 38 -2.37 -1.90 1.72
C PHE A 38 -2.94 -2.62 0.50
N MET A 39 -2.84 -1.99 -0.66
CA MET A 39 -3.38 -2.52 -1.91
C MET A 39 -2.41 -3.50 -2.55
N PHE A 40 -2.81 -4.77 -2.65
CA PHE A 40 -2.01 -5.79 -3.34
C PHE A 40 -2.27 -5.83 -4.85
N ASP A 41 -3.48 -5.46 -5.27
CA ASP A 41 -3.93 -5.54 -6.67
C ASP A 41 -4.57 -4.21 -7.10
N PRO A 42 -3.75 -3.16 -7.34
CA PRO A 42 -4.23 -1.83 -7.67
C PRO A 42 -4.84 -1.78 -9.08
N ILE A 43 -6.06 -1.22 -9.18
CA ILE A 43 -6.73 -0.87 -10.43
C ILE A 43 -7.07 0.62 -10.41
N VAL A 44 -6.76 1.31 -11.51
CA VAL A 44 -7.11 2.73 -11.70
C VAL A 44 -8.50 2.81 -12.32
N VAL A 45 -9.39 3.59 -11.73
CA VAL A 45 -10.74 3.86 -12.25
C VAL A 45 -10.78 5.19 -13.02
N THR A 46 -11.91 5.51 -13.65
CA THR A 46 -12.07 6.73 -14.46
C THR A 46 -11.90 8.03 -13.67
N SER A 47 -12.19 8.04 -12.37
CA SER A 47 -11.90 9.18 -11.49
C SER A 47 -10.40 9.42 -11.26
N GLY A 48 -9.52 8.51 -11.72
CA GLY A 48 -8.07 8.60 -11.55
C GLY A 48 -7.56 8.06 -10.22
N GLN A 49 -8.44 7.56 -9.36
CA GLN A 49 -8.05 6.94 -8.09
C GLN A 49 -7.71 5.46 -8.27
N THR A 50 -6.89 4.96 -7.35
CA THR A 50 -6.47 3.57 -7.34
C THR A 50 -7.27 2.82 -6.28
N PHE A 51 -7.92 1.72 -6.68
CA PHE A 51 -8.67 0.83 -5.80
C PHE A 51 -8.17 -0.61 -5.88
N GLU A 52 -8.49 -1.42 -4.88
CA GLU A 52 -8.18 -2.84 -4.93
C GLU A 52 -9.18 -3.51 -5.87
N ARG A 53 -8.72 -4.39 -6.77
CA ARG A 53 -9.60 -4.98 -7.79
C ARG A 53 -10.81 -5.71 -7.21
N LEU A 54 -10.66 -6.38 -6.06
CA LEU A 54 -11.79 -7.02 -5.36
C LEU A 54 -12.77 -5.99 -4.81
N ALA A 55 -12.27 -4.90 -4.24
CA ALA A 55 -13.10 -3.81 -3.73
C ALA A 55 -13.96 -3.18 -4.85
N VAL A 56 -13.40 -3.00 -6.06
CA VAL A 56 -14.13 -2.52 -7.24
C VAL A 56 -15.19 -3.54 -7.71
N LYS A 57 -14.85 -4.83 -7.74
CA LYS A 57 -15.82 -5.86 -8.14
C LYS A 57 -17.02 -5.92 -7.19
N ILE A 58 -16.75 -5.94 -5.89
CA ILE A 58 -17.78 -6.03 -4.84
C ILE A 58 -18.67 -4.77 -4.84
N SER A 59 -18.09 -3.57 -5.00
CA SER A 59 -18.86 -2.33 -5.08
C SER A 59 -19.81 -2.32 -6.28
N ILE A 60 -19.35 -2.78 -7.45
CA ILE A 60 -20.20 -2.94 -8.64
C ILE A 60 -21.33 -3.96 -8.38
N GLU A 61 -21.01 -5.10 -7.79
CA GLU A 61 -21.97 -6.18 -7.52
C GLU A 61 -23.03 -5.76 -6.48
N LEU A 62 -22.62 -5.06 -5.43
CA LEU A 62 -23.49 -4.56 -4.37
C LEU A 62 -24.17 -3.22 -4.72
N LYS A 63 -23.90 -2.65 -5.91
CA LYS A 63 -24.34 -1.29 -6.30
C LYS A 63 -24.01 -0.24 -5.23
N PHE A 64 -22.84 -0.38 -4.61
CA PHE A 64 -22.36 0.51 -3.57
C PHE A 64 -21.27 1.42 -4.15
N SER A 65 -21.45 2.74 -4.07
CA SER A 65 -20.45 3.73 -4.47
C SER A 65 -19.81 4.30 -3.20
N PRO A 66 -18.50 4.08 -2.96
CA PRO A 66 -17.84 4.74 -1.84
C PRO A 66 -17.80 6.25 -2.10
N GLU A 67 -18.35 7.03 -1.19
CA GLU A 67 -18.27 8.50 -1.25
C GLU A 67 -16.82 8.92 -1.00
N LEU A 68 -16.20 9.49 -2.02
CA LEU A 68 -14.86 10.09 -1.91
C LEU A 68 -14.93 11.40 -1.13
N GLU A 69 -13.78 11.87 -0.62
CA GLU A 69 -13.71 13.18 0.05
C GLU A 69 -14.19 14.34 -0.86
N ASP A 70 -14.14 14.15 -2.18
CA ASP A 70 -14.60 15.11 -3.19
C ASP A 70 -16.11 15.02 -3.52
N GLY A 71 -16.85 14.08 -2.91
CA GLY A 71 -18.29 13.86 -3.15
C GLY A 71 -18.63 13.30 -4.54
N THR A 72 -17.63 12.93 -5.33
CA THR A 72 -17.80 12.33 -6.65
C THR A 72 -18.00 10.82 -6.56
N ASP A 73 -18.73 10.22 -7.51
CA ASP A 73 -18.82 8.78 -7.64
C ASP A 73 -17.59 8.20 -8.39
N PRO A 74 -16.69 7.45 -7.73
CA PRO A 74 -15.47 6.93 -8.37
C PRO A 74 -15.74 5.92 -9.49
N ILE A 75 -16.90 5.26 -9.42
CA ILE A 75 -17.24 4.07 -10.22
C ILE A 75 -18.46 4.37 -11.11
N SER A 76 -18.77 5.65 -11.34
CA SER A 76 -19.80 6.03 -12.30
C SER A 76 -19.40 5.57 -13.70
N LYS A 77 -20.30 4.84 -14.36
CA LYS A 77 -20.18 4.39 -15.75
C LYS A 77 -20.37 5.55 -16.71
#